data_AF-A0AAE8QK33-F1
#
_entry.id   AF-A0AAE8QK33-F1
#
_cell.length_a   1.000
_cell.length_b   1.000
_cell.length_c   1.000
_cell.angle_alpha   90.00
_cell.angle_beta   90.00
_cell.angle_gamma   90.00
#
_symmetry.space_group_name_H-M   'P 1'
#
loop_
_entity.id
_entity.type
_entity.pdbx_description
1 polymer ?
#
loop_
_entity_poly.entity_id
_entity_poly.type
_entity_poly.pdbx_seq_one_letter_code
_entity_poly.pdbx_strand_id
1 'polypeptide(L)'
;MDINQELKIIESLFDFSSIKIKTENVYFFPMELTYFELSQFSDLIIKLNKERFECQSFEDKSDCLEKYKKIYLSQRKTYNRLLKNLDNGAVSIIIPEINKEQERYATEILNFDISIPFEVNVKDFMRKKLKQRLCETNEELYKLKHYPNSYINAFSNFVGPNSILKYKNDIVFYKDVYIASTESHSYSVFYNEKTEEKVKRALLNILAYFNGQPFFYFTENYNFNRKLMELYEQFDLLDMLRLRKKDFFVSKEDEPNYCELPVLKRKKNYDFICLEDSQHEMIFELYHASLKQFESLPRCVFLYRVFEYGAKNHYQRLFNPPNYRPEDALNYYVNEIMKHNFVPLYYVDSGFSYNIREKTFIDKRKSKYVNFTSALKKEVKKIKDEWSNHNYLKTKNAGEIIYVTGRNAAAHGGSGENNARYDYDSNYKHINDVNIFLELIARYLIEVLNPQFSNIVERRTKYYDDYKRLNERKESE
;
A
#
# COMPACT_ATOMS: atom_id res chain seq x y z
N MET A 1 16.47 20.40 -26.86
CA MET A 1 15.27 20.84 -27.60
C MET A 1 14.77 22.23 -27.19
N ASP A 2 14.38 23.08 -28.15
CA ASP A 2 13.62 24.33 -27.89
C ASP A 2 12.11 24.03 -27.80
N ILE A 3 11.64 23.87 -26.56
CA ILE A 3 10.23 23.60 -26.25
C ILE A 3 9.28 24.68 -26.75
N ASN A 4 9.69 25.96 -26.75
CA ASN A 4 8.77 27.02 -27.13
C ASN A 4 8.44 26.96 -28.64
N GLN A 5 9.43 26.58 -29.46
CA GLN A 5 9.23 26.41 -30.90
C GLN A 5 8.39 25.16 -31.19
N GLU A 6 8.69 24.02 -30.56
CA GLU A 6 7.92 22.78 -30.70
C GLU A 6 6.45 22.97 -30.30
N LEU A 7 6.19 23.66 -29.18
CA LEU A 7 4.82 23.94 -28.75
C LEU A 7 4.07 24.85 -29.72
N LYS A 8 4.72 25.85 -30.33
CA LYS A 8 4.08 26.69 -31.36
C LYS A 8 3.66 25.86 -32.58
N ILE A 9 4.51 24.93 -33.01
CA ILE A 9 4.20 24.03 -34.13
C ILE A 9 3.00 23.15 -33.75
N ILE A 10 3.05 22.48 -32.60
CA ILE A 10 1.96 21.62 -32.12
C ILE A 10 0.64 22.38 -31.99
N GLU A 11 0.66 23.56 -31.37
CA GLU A 11 -0.54 24.39 -31.21
C GLU A 11 -1.15 24.83 -32.54
N SER A 12 -0.34 25.00 -33.59
CA SER A 12 -0.81 25.33 -34.95
C SER A 12 -1.48 24.15 -35.69
N LEU A 13 -1.23 22.91 -35.26
CA LEU A 13 -1.79 21.70 -35.87
C LEU A 13 -3.21 21.38 -35.39
N PHE A 14 -3.66 21.96 -34.28
CA PHE A 14 -4.96 21.65 -33.71
C PHE A 14 -6.08 22.44 -34.39
N ASP A 15 -6.99 21.70 -35.01
CA ASP A 15 -8.29 22.21 -35.41
C ASP A 15 -9.23 22.21 -34.19
N PHE A 16 -9.71 23.39 -33.81
CA PHE A 16 -10.64 23.58 -32.70
C PHE A 16 -12.11 23.62 -33.15
N SER A 17 -12.39 23.25 -34.41
CA SER A 17 -13.73 23.13 -34.97
C SER A 17 -14.15 21.67 -35.19
N SER A 18 -13.20 20.73 -35.21
CA SER A 18 -13.50 19.31 -35.34
C SER A 18 -12.55 18.42 -34.52
N ILE A 19 -13.10 17.36 -33.93
CA ILE A 19 -12.32 16.26 -33.33
C ILE A 19 -12.46 15.06 -34.26
N LYS A 20 -11.37 14.69 -34.93
CA LYS A 20 -11.32 13.55 -35.84
C LYS A 20 -10.89 12.30 -35.09
N ILE A 21 -11.75 11.29 -35.05
CA ILE A 21 -11.39 9.96 -34.56
C ILE A 21 -10.88 9.18 -35.78
N LYS A 22 -9.56 9.13 -35.94
CA LYS A 22 -8.94 8.39 -37.04
C LYS A 22 -8.90 6.91 -36.65
N THR A 23 -9.48 6.05 -37.48
CA THR A 23 -9.30 4.61 -37.34
C THR A 23 -9.06 3.97 -38.71
N GLU A 24 -8.11 3.05 -38.79
CA GLU A 24 -7.87 2.24 -39.98
C GLU A 24 -8.86 1.08 -40.08
N ASN A 25 -9.46 0.67 -38.95
CA ASN A 25 -10.47 -0.36 -38.87
C ASN A 25 -11.60 0.09 -37.94
N VAL A 26 -12.82 0.15 -38.45
CA VAL A 26 -13.99 0.63 -37.72
C VAL A 26 -14.25 -0.14 -36.42
N TYR A 27 -13.85 -1.42 -36.34
CA TYR A 27 -13.94 -2.19 -35.09
C TYR A 27 -13.01 -1.67 -33.98
N PHE A 28 -11.97 -0.89 -34.30
CA PHE A 28 -11.14 -0.20 -33.31
C PHE A 28 -11.70 1.16 -32.87
N PHE A 29 -12.80 1.64 -33.46
CA PHE A 29 -13.43 2.90 -33.04
C PHE A 29 -13.67 3.00 -31.52
N PRO A 30 -14.20 1.96 -30.83
CA PRO A 30 -14.36 2.01 -29.38
C PRO A 30 -13.03 2.17 -28.61
N MET A 31 -11.97 1.56 -29.12
CA MET A 31 -10.63 1.64 -28.56
C MET A 31 -10.06 3.05 -28.72
N GLU A 32 -10.12 3.61 -29.94
CA GLU A 32 -9.68 4.98 -30.24
C GLU A 32 -10.42 6.02 -29.39
N LEU A 33 -11.73 5.85 -29.21
CA LEU A 33 -12.52 6.72 -28.35
C LEU A 33 -12.12 6.57 -26.87
N THR A 34 -11.86 5.35 -26.42
CA THR A 34 -11.48 5.05 -25.03
C THR A 34 -10.11 5.61 -24.66
N TYR A 35 -9.16 5.54 -25.58
CA TYR A 35 -7.77 5.98 -25.39
C TYR A 35 -7.48 7.36 -25.98
N PHE A 36 -8.50 8.08 -26.47
CA PHE A 36 -8.34 9.39 -27.07
C PHE A 36 -7.38 10.30 -26.29
N GLU A 37 -6.36 10.80 -26.98
CA GLU A 37 -5.41 11.79 -26.50
C GLU A 37 -4.87 12.67 -27.62
N LEU A 38 -4.31 13.81 -27.24
CA LEU A 38 -3.59 14.69 -28.14
C LEU A 38 -2.15 14.18 -28.30
N SER A 39 -1.96 13.19 -29.16
CA SER A 39 -0.71 12.46 -29.33
C SER A 39 0.51 13.35 -29.59
N GLN A 40 0.33 14.52 -30.20
CA GLN A 40 1.41 15.49 -30.42
C GLN A 40 2.10 15.91 -29.11
N PHE A 41 1.33 16.05 -28.03
CA PHE A 41 1.90 16.33 -26.70
C PHE A 41 2.56 15.09 -26.10
N SER A 42 1.96 13.91 -26.24
CA SER A 42 2.55 12.63 -25.79
C SER A 42 3.89 12.37 -26.46
N ASP A 43 3.98 12.57 -27.77
CA ASP A 43 5.21 12.44 -28.56
C ASP A 43 6.30 13.41 -28.09
N LEU A 44 5.93 14.65 -27.77
CA LEU A 44 6.86 15.65 -27.23
C LEU A 44 7.36 15.27 -25.82
N ILE A 45 6.48 14.71 -24.97
CA ILE A 45 6.85 14.18 -23.66
C ILE A 45 7.81 13.00 -23.82
N ILE A 46 7.57 12.09 -24.77
CA ILE A 46 8.46 10.96 -25.07
C ILE A 46 9.84 11.45 -25.52
N LYS A 47 9.90 12.46 -26.41
CA LYS A 47 11.16 13.10 -26.81
C LYS A 47 11.91 13.69 -25.61
N LEU A 48 11.21 14.43 -24.74
CA LEU A 48 11.81 15.00 -23.54
C LEU A 48 12.28 13.93 -22.55
N ASN A 49 11.53 12.84 -22.41
CA ASN A 49 11.94 11.69 -21.58
C ASN A 49 13.26 11.10 -22.08
N LYS A 50 13.45 10.96 -23.40
CA LYS A 50 14.72 10.49 -23.99
C LYS A 50 15.88 11.43 -23.66
N GLU A 51 15.73 12.75 -23.85
CA GLU A 51 16.75 13.73 -23.43
C GLU A 51 17.07 13.60 -21.94
N ARG A 52 16.04 13.46 -21.10
CA ARG A 52 16.21 13.32 -19.64
C ARG A 52 16.94 12.04 -19.25
N PHE A 53 16.72 10.92 -19.94
CA PHE A 53 17.40 9.66 -19.66
C PHE A 53 18.90 9.72 -19.96
N GLU A 54 19.34 10.62 -20.84
CA GLU A 54 20.76 10.86 -21.13
C GLU A 54 21.45 11.69 -20.03
N CYS A 55 20.68 12.42 -19.22
CA CYS A 55 21.20 13.22 -18.10
C CYS A 55 21.69 12.33 -16.95
N GLN A 56 22.90 12.62 -16.45
CA GLN A 56 23.51 11.85 -15.35
C GLN A 56 23.24 12.47 -13.98
N SER A 57 23.16 13.80 -13.88
CA SER A 57 23.00 14.51 -12.61
C SER A 57 21.56 14.98 -12.33
N PHE A 58 21.29 15.26 -11.06
CA PHE A 58 20.08 15.84 -10.52
C PHE A 58 19.85 17.21 -11.12
N GLU A 59 20.89 18.04 -11.18
CA GLU A 59 20.85 19.39 -11.75
C GLU A 59 20.40 19.33 -13.22
N ASP A 60 21.03 18.48 -14.03
CA ASP A 60 20.71 18.35 -15.46
C ASP A 60 19.25 17.90 -15.67
N LYS A 61 18.78 16.95 -14.84
CA LYS A 61 17.39 16.49 -14.88
C LYS A 61 16.41 17.56 -14.38
N SER A 62 16.82 18.40 -13.44
CA SER A 62 16.01 19.49 -12.89
C SER A 62 15.68 20.53 -13.96
N ASP A 63 16.61 20.78 -14.89
CA ASP A 63 16.40 21.69 -16.02
C ASP A 63 15.26 21.24 -16.95
N CYS A 64 14.94 19.94 -16.97
CA CYS A 64 13.80 19.42 -17.72
C CYS A 64 12.44 19.72 -17.06
N LEU A 65 12.37 20.07 -15.77
CA LEU A 65 11.11 20.27 -15.06
C LEU A 65 10.28 21.42 -15.65
N GLU A 66 10.91 22.56 -15.93
CA GLU A 66 10.21 23.70 -16.55
C GLU A 66 9.79 23.38 -17.99
N LYS A 67 10.53 22.51 -18.70
CA LYS A 67 10.13 22.00 -20.01
C LYS A 67 8.84 21.18 -19.92
N TYR A 68 8.78 20.18 -19.02
CA TYR A 68 7.54 19.40 -18.80
C TYR A 68 6.36 20.27 -18.43
N LYS A 69 6.57 21.21 -17.50
CA LYS A 69 5.53 22.14 -17.04
C LYS A 69 4.95 22.96 -18.19
N LYS A 70 5.79 23.48 -19.09
CA LYS A 70 5.31 24.19 -20.29
C LYS A 70 4.45 23.30 -21.18
N ILE A 71 4.88 22.06 -21.41
CA ILE A 71 4.14 21.08 -22.23
C ILE A 71 2.76 20.83 -21.62
N TYR A 72 2.68 20.46 -20.33
CA TYR A 72 1.40 20.17 -19.69
C TYR A 72 0.50 21.40 -19.55
N LEU A 73 1.05 22.61 -19.37
CA LEU A 73 0.25 23.84 -19.38
C LEU A 73 -0.40 24.10 -20.74
N SER A 74 0.35 23.89 -21.84
CA SER A 74 -0.18 24.00 -23.20
C SER A 74 -1.22 22.91 -23.47
N GLN A 75 -0.92 21.65 -23.12
CA GLN A 75 -1.85 20.52 -23.25
C GLN A 75 -3.17 20.79 -22.51
N ARG A 76 -3.10 21.28 -21.27
CA ARG A 76 -4.29 21.66 -20.47
C ARG A 76 -5.10 22.76 -21.15
N LYS A 77 -4.45 23.79 -21.70
CA LYS A 77 -5.10 24.88 -22.42
C LYS A 77 -5.85 24.34 -23.65
N THR A 78 -5.23 23.44 -24.40
CA THR A 78 -5.82 22.81 -25.59
C THR A 78 -7.02 21.95 -25.24
N TYR A 79 -6.91 21.05 -24.25
CA TYR A 79 -8.05 20.24 -23.79
C TYR A 79 -9.21 21.10 -23.26
N ASN A 80 -8.93 22.15 -22.49
CA ASN A 80 -9.97 23.07 -22.00
C ASN A 80 -10.70 23.77 -23.15
N ARG A 81 -9.97 24.18 -24.20
CA ARG A 81 -10.56 24.81 -25.38
C ARG A 81 -11.46 23.84 -26.15
N LEU A 82 -11.00 22.61 -26.36
CA LEU A 82 -11.81 21.56 -27.00
C LEU A 82 -13.07 21.26 -26.20
N LEU A 83 -12.96 21.09 -24.87
CA LEU A 83 -14.09 20.83 -24.00
C LEU A 83 -15.11 21.97 -24.04
N LYS A 84 -14.64 23.23 -23.92
CA LYS A 84 -15.51 24.41 -24.00
C LYS A 84 -16.22 24.50 -25.34
N ASN A 85 -15.52 24.25 -26.45
CA ASN A 85 -16.12 24.27 -27.77
C ASN A 85 -17.12 23.12 -27.98
N LEU A 86 -16.84 21.94 -27.44
CA LEU A 86 -17.75 20.79 -27.48
C LEU A 86 -19.06 21.08 -26.72
N ASP A 87 -18.94 21.69 -25.54
CA ASP A 87 -20.07 22.09 -24.70
C ASP A 87 -20.91 23.19 -25.35
N ASN A 88 -20.26 24.13 -26.05
CA ASN A 88 -20.93 25.19 -26.81
C ASN A 88 -21.45 24.74 -28.19
N GLY A 89 -21.22 23.50 -28.60
CA GLY A 89 -21.60 23.00 -29.93
C GLY A 89 -20.76 23.55 -31.09
N ALA A 90 -19.64 24.22 -30.80
CA ALA A 90 -18.72 24.78 -31.79
C ALA A 90 -17.69 23.76 -32.33
N VAL A 91 -17.68 22.54 -31.81
CA VAL A 91 -16.86 21.41 -32.28
C VAL A 91 -17.78 20.26 -32.68
N SER A 92 -17.56 19.74 -33.89
CA SER A 92 -18.13 18.47 -34.32
C SER A 92 -17.18 17.31 -34.04
N ILE A 93 -17.72 16.15 -33.71
CA ILE A 93 -16.93 14.90 -33.65
C ILE A 93 -17.11 14.23 -35.00
N ILE A 94 -16.01 14.06 -35.72
CA ILE A 94 -15.99 13.37 -37.00
C ILE A 94 -15.73 11.89 -36.70
N ILE A 95 -16.80 11.11 -36.85
CA ILE A 95 -16.84 9.66 -36.68
C ILE A 95 -16.58 9.02 -38.06
N PRO A 96 -15.84 7.90 -38.15
CA PRO A 96 -15.76 7.12 -39.39
C PRO A 96 -17.16 6.69 -39.86
N GLU A 97 -17.34 6.44 -41.16
CA GLU A 97 -18.57 5.83 -41.65
C GLU A 97 -18.72 4.42 -41.06
N ILE A 98 -19.79 4.21 -40.29
CA ILE A 98 -20.08 2.93 -39.64
C ILE A 98 -21.45 2.41 -40.08
N ASN A 99 -21.59 1.09 -40.21
CA ASN A 99 -22.88 0.45 -40.44
C ASN A 99 -23.59 0.14 -39.10
N LYS A 100 -24.86 -0.30 -39.17
CA LYS A 100 -25.66 -0.61 -37.96
C LYS A 100 -25.07 -1.71 -37.07
N GLU A 101 -24.34 -2.67 -37.66
CA GLU A 101 -23.72 -3.75 -36.90
C GLU A 101 -22.53 -3.22 -36.07
N GLN A 102 -21.72 -2.37 -36.67
CA GLN A 102 -20.59 -1.70 -36.02
C GLN A 102 -21.04 -0.70 -34.95
N GLU A 103 -22.14 0.02 -35.20
CA GLU A 103 -22.77 0.89 -34.21
C GLU A 103 -23.25 0.09 -32.99
N ARG A 104 -23.90 -1.06 -33.21
CA ARG A 104 -24.32 -1.96 -32.13
C ARG A 104 -23.12 -2.47 -31.34
N TYR A 105 -22.07 -2.92 -32.03
CA TYR A 105 -20.82 -3.37 -31.40
C TYR A 105 -20.21 -2.28 -30.52
N ALA A 106 -20.07 -1.05 -31.02
CA ALA A 106 -19.53 0.06 -30.26
C ALA A 106 -20.40 0.42 -29.05
N THR A 107 -21.72 0.39 -29.23
CA THR A 107 -22.71 0.65 -28.18
C THR A 107 -22.60 -0.35 -27.03
N GLU A 108 -22.44 -1.64 -27.35
CA GLU A 108 -22.24 -2.70 -26.36
C GLU A 108 -20.90 -2.54 -25.62
N ILE A 109 -19.79 -2.37 -26.36
CA ILE A 109 -18.45 -2.28 -25.76
C ILE A 109 -18.31 -1.05 -24.84
N LEU A 110 -18.87 0.08 -25.24
CA LEU A 110 -18.77 1.34 -24.49
C LEU A 110 -19.90 1.51 -23.46
N ASN A 111 -20.83 0.56 -23.37
CA ASN A 111 -22.02 0.62 -22.55
C ASN A 111 -22.82 1.92 -22.77
N PHE A 112 -23.06 2.26 -24.03
CA PHE A 112 -23.87 3.41 -24.41
C PHE A 112 -25.35 3.18 -24.12
N ASP A 113 -26.06 4.28 -23.85
CA ASP A 113 -27.50 4.23 -23.63
C ASP A 113 -28.22 4.15 -24.98
N ILE A 114 -28.85 3.02 -25.24
CA ILE A 114 -29.59 2.74 -26.49
C ILE A 114 -30.81 3.64 -26.69
N SER A 115 -31.26 4.35 -25.65
CA SER A 115 -32.41 5.26 -25.72
C SER A 115 -32.07 6.63 -26.33
N ILE A 116 -30.78 6.96 -26.47
CA ILE A 116 -30.31 8.21 -27.08
C ILE A 116 -29.51 7.94 -28.36
N PRO A 117 -29.49 8.89 -29.32
CA PRO A 117 -28.77 8.70 -30.58
C PRO A 117 -27.28 8.41 -30.37
N PHE A 118 -26.71 7.58 -31.24
CA PHE A 118 -25.30 7.16 -31.15
C PHE A 118 -24.33 8.35 -31.13
N GLU A 119 -24.55 9.36 -31.96
CA GLU A 119 -23.71 10.56 -32.01
C GLU A 119 -23.75 11.36 -30.71
N VAL A 120 -24.90 11.33 -30.02
CA VAL A 120 -25.07 11.97 -28.70
C VAL A 120 -24.29 11.19 -27.65
N ASN A 121 -24.38 9.86 -27.65
CA ASN A 121 -23.55 9.00 -26.78
C ASN A 121 -22.06 9.26 -27.00
N VAL A 122 -21.60 9.28 -28.26
CA VAL A 122 -20.19 9.56 -28.61
C VAL A 122 -19.77 10.93 -28.10
N LYS A 123 -20.62 11.96 -28.26
CA LYS A 123 -20.36 13.32 -27.75
C LYS A 123 -20.22 13.35 -26.23
N ASP A 124 -21.13 12.69 -25.51
CA ASP A 124 -21.09 12.63 -24.05
C ASP A 124 -19.90 11.83 -23.53
N PHE A 125 -19.54 10.75 -24.22
CA PHE A 125 -18.35 9.97 -23.90
C PHE A 125 -17.07 10.78 -24.15
N MET A 126 -16.96 11.46 -25.30
CA MET A 126 -15.83 12.36 -25.59
C MET A 126 -15.72 13.47 -24.55
N ARG A 127 -16.83 14.06 -24.11
CA ARG A 127 -16.85 15.03 -23.01
C ARG A 127 -16.27 14.44 -21.73
N LYS A 128 -16.67 13.23 -21.34
CA LYS A 128 -16.12 12.51 -20.18
C LYS A 128 -14.61 12.27 -20.35
N LYS A 129 -14.18 11.87 -21.55
CA LYS A 129 -12.76 11.63 -21.87
C LYS A 129 -11.91 12.90 -21.81
N LEU A 130 -12.37 14.01 -22.37
CA LEU A 130 -11.67 15.30 -22.25
C LEU A 130 -11.54 15.74 -20.79
N LYS A 131 -12.59 15.56 -19.97
CA LYS A 131 -12.54 15.83 -18.52
C LYS A 131 -11.53 14.92 -17.81
N GLN A 132 -11.49 13.63 -18.16
CA GLN A 132 -10.50 12.68 -17.66
C GLN A 132 -9.07 13.13 -18.00
N ARG A 133 -8.78 13.42 -19.28
CA ARG A 133 -7.46 13.89 -19.73
C ARG A 133 -7.04 15.21 -19.07
N LEU A 134 -7.99 16.12 -18.82
CA LEU A 134 -7.74 17.33 -18.04
C LEU A 134 -7.37 17.02 -16.59
N CYS A 135 -8.02 16.03 -15.97
CA CYS A 135 -7.69 15.59 -14.62
C CYS A 135 -6.27 15.02 -14.57
N GLU A 136 -5.91 14.12 -15.48
CA GLU A 136 -4.57 13.55 -15.64
C GLU A 136 -3.51 14.65 -15.86
N THR A 137 -3.78 15.60 -16.75
CA THR A 137 -2.86 16.73 -17.00
C THR A 137 -2.68 17.61 -15.76
N ASN A 138 -3.76 17.87 -15.01
CA ASN A 138 -3.68 18.63 -13.76
C ASN A 138 -2.94 17.85 -12.66
N GLU A 139 -3.06 16.53 -12.64
CA GLU A 139 -2.30 15.65 -11.77
C GLU A 139 -0.79 15.80 -12.03
N GLU A 140 -0.37 15.73 -13.28
CA GLU A 140 1.04 15.88 -13.66
C GLU A 140 1.59 17.28 -13.33
N LEU A 141 0.80 18.34 -13.56
CA LEU A 141 1.15 19.69 -13.13
C LEU A 141 1.27 19.81 -11.60
N TYR A 142 0.43 19.09 -10.87
CA TYR A 142 0.50 19.06 -9.41
C TYR A 142 1.75 18.32 -8.94
N LYS A 143 2.10 17.17 -9.54
CA LYS A 143 3.34 16.44 -9.28
C LYS A 143 4.56 17.32 -9.55
N LEU A 144 4.64 17.99 -10.71
CA LEU A 144 5.76 18.90 -11.02
C LEU A 144 5.94 20.02 -9.98
N LYS A 145 4.84 20.53 -9.42
CA LYS A 145 4.88 21.61 -8.43
C LYS A 145 5.26 21.12 -7.03
N HIS A 146 4.77 19.95 -6.61
CA HIS A 146 4.83 19.50 -5.22
C HIS A 146 5.75 18.30 -4.99
N TYR A 147 5.98 17.49 -6.02
CA TYR A 147 6.80 16.28 -6.00
C TYR A 147 7.70 16.20 -7.26
N PRO A 148 8.52 17.24 -7.55
CA PRO A 148 9.35 17.27 -8.77
C PRO A 148 10.30 16.08 -8.90
N ASN A 149 10.64 15.44 -7.77
CA ASN A 149 11.46 14.24 -7.74
C ASN A 149 10.84 13.06 -8.53
N SER A 150 9.53 13.03 -8.78
CA SER A 150 8.91 12.04 -9.68
C SER A 150 9.46 12.11 -11.11
N TYR A 151 9.97 13.27 -11.50
CA TYR A 151 10.58 13.52 -12.80
C TYR A 151 12.10 13.47 -12.77
N ILE A 152 12.74 13.30 -11.61
CA ILE A 152 14.21 13.25 -11.50
C ILE A 152 14.69 11.85 -11.16
N ASN A 153 13.96 11.19 -10.26
CA ASN A 153 14.36 9.90 -9.73
C ASN A 153 14.42 8.82 -10.81
N ALA A 154 15.33 7.88 -10.60
CA ALA A 154 15.45 6.66 -11.38
C ALA A 154 15.13 5.45 -10.50
N PHE A 155 14.73 4.35 -11.14
CA PHE A 155 14.62 3.07 -10.45
C PHE A 155 16.01 2.48 -10.22
N SER A 156 16.19 1.72 -9.14
CA SER A 156 17.43 0.96 -8.93
C SER A 156 17.22 -0.33 -8.16
N ASN A 157 16.44 -0.29 -7.08
CA ASN A 157 16.30 -1.40 -6.17
C ASN A 157 14.89 -1.98 -6.25
N PHE A 158 14.81 -3.23 -6.70
CA PHE A 158 13.60 -4.04 -6.74
C PHE A 158 13.17 -4.41 -5.31
N VAL A 159 11.87 -4.27 -5.05
CA VAL A 159 11.17 -4.81 -3.90
C VAL A 159 10.47 -6.07 -4.35
N GLY A 160 10.50 -7.12 -3.51
CA GLY A 160 10.08 -8.49 -3.82
C GLY A 160 8.84 -8.68 -4.69
N PRO A 161 8.66 -9.87 -5.27
CA PRO A 161 7.58 -10.13 -6.24
C PRO A 161 6.17 -9.99 -5.64
N ASN A 162 6.05 -10.00 -4.32
CA ASN A 162 4.77 -9.80 -3.64
C ASN A 162 4.33 -8.35 -3.74
N SER A 163 3.04 -8.17 -4.05
CA SER A 163 2.48 -6.84 -4.17
C SER A 163 2.59 -6.11 -2.83
N ILE A 164 3.08 -4.87 -2.88
CA ILE A 164 3.20 -4.01 -1.69
C ILE A 164 2.08 -2.96 -1.63
N LEU A 165 1.29 -2.83 -2.70
CA LEU A 165 0.11 -1.97 -2.80
C LEU A 165 -1.10 -2.79 -3.24
N LYS A 166 -2.29 -2.42 -2.77
CA LYS A 166 -3.54 -3.07 -3.19
C LYS A 166 -3.81 -2.86 -4.69
N TYR A 167 -3.57 -1.64 -5.18
CA TYR A 167 -3.71 -1.29 -6.59
C TYR A 167 -2.34 -1.11 -7.22
N LYS A 168 -2.06 -1.87 -8.29
CA LYS A 168 -0.77 -1.88 -8.99
C LYS A 168 -0.31 -0.50 -9.46
N ASN A 169 -1.26 0.31 -9.93
CA ASN A 169 -0.98 1.62 -10.51
C ASN A 169 -0.80 2.73 -9.46
N ASP A 170 -1.00 2.44 -8.17
CA ASP A 170 -0.79 3.45 -7.14
C ASP A 170 0.72 3.78 -7.02
N ILE A 171 1.01 5.07 -6.82
CA ILE A 171 2.35 5.57 -6.51
C ILE A 171 2.34 6.13 -5.09
N VAL A 172 3.31 5.75 -4.26
CA VAL A 172 3.42 6.24 -2.88
C VAL A 172 4.65 7.14 -2.74
N PHE A 173 4.42 8.42 -2.50
CA PHE A 173 5.46 9.42 -2.24
C PHE A 173 5.77 9.57 -0.75
N TYR A 174 7.06 9.71 -0.43
CA TYR A 174 7.54 10.12 0.89
C TYR A 174 8.81 10.94 0.74
N LYS A 175 8.83 12.17 1.23
CA LYS A 175 9.94 13.11 1.04
C LYS A 175 10.36 13.19 -0.45
N ASP A 176 11.59 12.85 -0.76
CA ASP A 176 12.18 12.88 -2.10
C ASP A 176 12.18 11.52 -2.81
N VAL A 177 11.57 10.47 -2.23
CA VAL A 177 11.47 9.13 -2.82
C VAL A 177 10.02 8.75 -3.11
N TYR A 178 9.85 7.76 -3.98
CA TYR A 178 8.57 7.11 -4.15
C TYR A 178 8.70 5.63 -4.48
N ILE A 179 7.60 4.91 -4.28
CA ILE A 179 7.44 3.51 -4.68
C ILE A 179 6.36 3.45 -5.75
N ALA A 180 6.64 2.70 -6.82
CA ALA A 180 5.70 2.43 -7.90
C ALA A 180 5.96 1.05 -8.51
N SER A 181 4.98 0.52 -9.24
CA SER A 181 5.17 -0.70 -10.03
C SER A 181 6.15 -0.46 -11.18
N THR A 182 6.93 -1.47 -11.53
CA THR A 182 7.75 -1.51 -12.74
C THR A 182 7.08 -2.34 -13.84
N GLU A 183 7.66 -2.30 -15.04
CA GLU A 183 7.20 -3.09 -16.20
C GLU A 183 7.29 -4.61 -15.96
N SER A 184 8.19 -5.06 -15.06
CA SER A 184 8.38 -6.48 -14.74
C SER A 184 7.39 -7.04 -13.70
N HIS A 185 6.23 -6.40 -13.54
CA HIS A 185 5.19 -6.80 -12.57
C HIS A 185 5.67 -6.78 -11.11
N SER A 186 6.65 -5.95 -10.81
CA SER A 186 7.24 -5.78 -9.49
C SER A 186 7.12 -4.35 -9.00
N TYR A 187 7.67 -4.06 -7.82
CA TYR A 187 7.75 -2.71 -7.30
C TYR A 187 9.20 -2.29 -7.09
N SER A 188 9.48 -1.00 -7.22
CA SER A 188 10.81 -0.44 -6.94
C SER A 188 10.72 0.85 -6.16
N VAL A 189 11.78 1.14 -5.41
CA VAL A 189 12.00 2.46 -4.81
C VAL A 189 12.74 3.33 -5.83
N PHE A 190 12.16 4.47 -6.15
CA PHE A 190 12.73 5.46 -7.06
C PHE A 190 13.34 6.60 -6.24
N TYR A 191 14.62 6.88 -6.50
CA TYR A 191 15.38 7.92 -5.81
C TYR A 191 16.40 8.59 -6.75
N ASN A 192 17.11 9.61 -6.25
CA ASN A 192 18.21 10.26 -6.93
C ASN A 192 19.49 10.25 -6.06
N GLU A 193 20.60 10.72 -6.60
CA GLU A 193 21.91 10.71 -5.93
C GLU A 193 21.99 11.60 -4.68
N LYS A 194 21.07 12.55 -4.51
CA LYS A 194 20.97 13.37 -3.28
C LYS A 194 20.13 12.70 -2.19
N THR A 195 19.41 11.64 -2.53
CA THR A 195 18.56 10.93 -1.57
C THR A 195 19.38 10.15 -0.55
N GLU A 196 19.17 10.47 0.73
CA GLU A 196 19.78 9.76 1.85
C GLU A 196 19.22 8.32 2.00
N GLU A 197 20.09 7.35 2.30
CA GLU A 197 19.71 5.94 2.49
C GLU A 197 18.61 5.73 3.55
N LYS A 198 18.62 6.50 4.63
CA LYS A 198 17.59 6.41 5.68
C LYS A 198 16.19 6.73 5.16
N VAL A 199 16.06 7.62 4.16
CA VAL A 199 14.76 8.01 3.59
C VAL A 199 14.19 6.87 2.74
N LYS A 200 15.05 6.22 1.94
CA LYS A 200 14.69 5.02 1.15
C LYS A 200 14.16 3.91 2.06
N ARG A 201 14.86 3.65 3.16
CA ARG A 201 14.47 2.65 4.18
C ARG A 201 13.19 3.06 4.92
N ALA A 202 13.06 4.33 5.28
CA ALA A 202 11.88 4.83 6.01
C ALA A 202 10.59 4.57 5.23
N LEU A 203 10.55 4.85 3.92
CA LEU A 203 9.37 4.56 3.08
C LEU A 203 9.00 3.07 3.13
N LEU A 204 9.97 2.16 2.96
CA LEU A 204 9.71 0.72 3.06
C LEU A 204 9.23 0.29 4.45
N ASN A 205 9.83 0.83 5.51
CA ASN A 205 9.47 0.51 6.88
C ASN A 205 8.03 0.97 7.21
N ILE A 206 7.63 2.15 6.71
CA ILE A 206 6.26 2.65 6.86
C ILE A 206 5.26 1.74 6.13
N LEU A 207 5.57 1.32 4.89
CA LEU A 207 4.72 0.38 4.15
C LEU A 207 4.64 -0.99 4.82
N ALA A 208 5.75 -1.51 5.35
CA ALA A 208 5.76 -2.77 6.09
C ALA A 208 4.82 -2.72 7.30
N TYR A 209 4.76 -1.57 8.00
CA TYR A 209 3.82 -1.35 9.10
C TYR A 209 2.35 -1.43 8.66
N PHE A 210 1.98 -0.72 7.59
CA PHE A 210 0.59 -0.73 7.11
C PHE A 210 0.18 -2.10 6.56
N ASN A 211 1.12 -2.81 5.93
CA ASN A 211 0.84 -4.10 5.30
C ASN A 211 0.91 -5.27 6.30
N GLY A 212 1.55 -5.08 7.46
CA GLY A 212 1.74 -6.16 8.45
C GLY A 212 2.70 -7.25 7.99
N GLN A 213 3.53 -6.97 6.98
CA GLN A 213 4.47 -7.94 6.38
C GLN A 213 5.82 -7.27 6.10
N PRO A 214 6.94 -8.02 6.16
CA PRO A 214 8.25 -7.46 5.88
C PRO A 214 8.49 -7.29 4.37
N PHE A 215 9.24 -6.26 4.00
CA PHE A 215 9.70 -6.02 2.64
C PHE A 215 11.22 -5.95 2.56
N PHE A 216 11.76 -6.49 1.47
CA PHE A 216 13.18 -6.60 1.25
C PHE A 216 13.56 -5.98 -0.09
N TYR A 217 14.73 -5.36 -0.11
CA TYR A 217 15.42 -5.10 -1.36
C TYR A 217 16.05 -6.40 -1.87
N PHE A 218 15.80 -6.68 -3.15
CA PHE A 218 16.28 -7.88 -3.80
C PHE A 218 17.69 -7.64 -4.33
N THR A 219 18.53 -8.64 -4.19
CA THR A 219 19.88 -8.63 -4.75
C THR A 219 19.83 -8.99 -6.25
N GLU A 220 20.94 -8.91 -6.96
CA GLU A 220 21.01 -9.44 -8.33
C GLU A 220 20.94 -10.98 -8.36
N ASN A 221 21.10 -11.66 -7.22
CA ASN A 221 21.07 -13.12 -7.14
C ASN A 221 19.62 -13.63 -6.98
N TYR A 222 19.03 -14.03 -8.11
CA TYR A 222 17.68 -14.60 -8.17
C TYR A 222 17.46 -15.78 -7.22
N ASN A 223 18.43 -16.69 -7.09
CA ASN A 223 18.28 -17.88 -6.23
C ASN A 223 18.28 -17.52 -4.75
N PHE A 224 19.13 -16.58 -4.33
CA PHE A 224 19.14 -16.07 -2.96
C PHE A 224 17.79 -15.41 -2.63
N ASN A 225 17.34 -14.53 -3.52
CA ASN A 225 16.08 -13.83 -3.44
C ASN A 225 14.87 -14.76 -3.33
N ARG A 226 14.79 -15.78 -4.18
CA ARG A 226 13.71 -16.77 -4.15
C ARG A 226 13.69 -17.53 -2.83
N LYS A 227 14.85 -17.99 -2.34
CA LYS A 227 14.94 -18.68 -1.05
C LYS A 227 14.56 -17.79 0.13
N LEU A 228 14.92 -16.51 0.08
CA LEU A 228 14.50 -15.53 1.08
C LEU A 228 12.97 -15.40 1.07
N MET A 229 12.36 -15.29 -0.11
CA MET A 229 10.90 -15.21 -0.24
C MET A 229 10.20 -16.45 0.29
N GLU A 230 10.61 -17.63 -0.15
CA GLU A 230 10.05 -18.91 0.31
C GLU A 230 10.11 -19.04 1.84
N LEU A 231 11.17 -18.49 2.46
CA LEU A 231 11.30 -18.48 3.91
C LEU A 231 10.30 -17.51 4.58
N TYR A 232 10.12 -16.28 4.06
CA TYR A 232 9.22 -15.30 4.67
C TYR A 232 7.73 -15.53 4.36
N GLU A 233 7.39 -16.22 3.28
CA GLU A 233 6.00 -16.60 2.97
C GLU A 233 5.42 -17.63 3.94
N GLN A 234 6.29 -18.40 4.61
CA GLN A 234 5.86 -19.42 5.58
C GLN A 234 5.38 -18.82 6.91
N PHE A 235 5.63 -17.54 7.17
CA PHE A 235 5.37 -16.92 8.46
C PHE A 235 4.55 -15.65 8.29
N ASP A 236 3.38 -15.65 8.90
CA ASP A 236 2.41 -14.57 8.79
C ASP A 236 2.24 -13.91 10.16
N LEU A 237 1.98 -12.61 10.19
CA LEU A 237 1.53 -11.90 11.38
C LEU A 237 0.31 -12.59 12.02
N LEU A 238 -0.50 -13.28 11.21
CA LEU A 238 -1.63 -14.10 11.66
C LEU A 238 -1.23 -15.30 12.53
N ASP A 239 0.04 -15.72 12.53
CA ASP A 239 0.50 -16.82 13.37
C ASP A 239 0.28 -16.55 14.86
N MET A 240 0.32 -15.27 15.28
CA MET A 240 -0.02 -14.90 16.65
C MET A 240 -1.45 -15.29 17.04
N LEU A 241 -2.40 -15.25 16.09
CA LEU A 241 -3.78 -15.71 16.29
C LEU A 241 -3.89 -17.23 16.12
N ARG A 242 -3.16 -17.83 15.17
CA ARG A 242 -3.21 -19.27 14.93
C ARG A 242 -2.70 -20.05 16.15
N LEU A 243 -1.60 -19.61 16.75
CA LEU A 243 -0.99 -20.17 17.96
C LEU A 243 -1.89 -20.13 19.21
N ARG A 244 -2.97 -19.34 19.18
CA ARG A 244 -3.96 -19.28 20.27
C ARG A 244 -5.06 -20.33 20.17
N LYS A 245 -5.14 -21.08 19.07
CA LYS A 245 -6.12 -22.16 18.94
C LYS A 245 -5.72 -23.34 19.81
N LYS A 246 -6.71 -23.91 20.50
CA LYS A 246 -6.50 -25.07 21.40
C LYS A 246 -5.81 -26.24 20.71
N ASP A 247 -6.19 -26.50 19.46
CA ASP A 247 -5.71 -27.65 18.70
C ASP A 247 -4.64 -27.26 17.67
N PHE A 248 -3.99 -26.10 17.77
CA PHE A 248 -3.05 -25.63 16.75
C PHE A 248 -1.95 -26.67 16.42
N PHE A 249 -1.30 -27.24 17.44
CA PHE A 249 -0.22 -28.22 17.25
C PHE A 249 -0.71 -29.64 16.92
N VAL A 250 -2.01 -29.89 17.01
CA VAL A 250 -2.61 -31.23 16.78
C VAL A 250 -3.44 -31.27 15.49
N SER A 251 -3.96 -30.11 15.07
CA SER A 251 -4.74 -29.94 13.86
C SER A 251 -3.92 -30.32 12.64
N LYS A 252 -4.56 -31.05 11.73
CA LYS A 252 -4.02 -31.34 10.38
C LYS A 252 -4.74 -30.54 9.30
N GLU A 253 -5.51 -29.55 9.72
CA GLU A 253 -6.18 -28.62 8.83
C GLU A 253 -5.39 -27.31 8.76
N ASP A 254 -5.11 -26.86 7.54
CA ASP A 254 -4.58 -25.53 7.30
C ASP A 254 -5.72 -24.54 7.05
N GLU A 255 -5.58 -23.32 7.58
CA GLU A 255 -6.50 -22.24 7.28
C GLU A 255 -5.87 -21.28 6.27
N PRO A 256 -6.45 -21.14 5.07
CA PRO A 256 -5.95 -20.24 4.04
C PRO A 256 -6.39 -18.79 4.35
N ASN A 257 -5.96 -18.28 5.50
CA ASN A 257 -6.11 -16.88 5.87
C ASN A 257 -4.81 -16.15 5.53
N TYR A 258 -4.93 -14.94 4.99
CA TYR A 258 -3.79 -14.09 4.67
C TYR A 258 -4.11 -12.63 5.01
N CYS A 259 -3.08 -11.86 5.37
CA CYS A 259 -3.19 -10.42 5.54
C CYS A 259 -3.53 -9.75 4.19
N GLU A 260 -4.57 -8.93 4.19
CA GLU A 260 -5.02 -8.19 3.02
C GLU A 260 -4.26 -6.86 2.93
N LEU A 261 -3.84 -6.49 1.71
CA LEU A 261 -3.15 -5.22 1.49
C LEU A 261 -4.10 -4.04 1.77
N PRO A 262 -3.65 -3.02 2.51
CA PRO A 262 -4.47 -1.86 2.82
C PRO A 262 -4.76 -1.05 1.56
N VAL A 263 -5.99 -0.54 1.45
CA VAL A 263 -6.34 0.50 0.49
C VAL A 263 -5.90 1.85 1.08
N LEU A 264 -4.82 2.41 0.55
CA LEU A 264 -4.30 3.72 0.95
C LEU A 264 -5.09 4.83 0.25
N LYS A 265 -5.39 5.91 1.00
CA LYS A 265 -6.17 7.03 0.48
C LYS A 265 -5.31 7.91 -0.42
N ARG A 266 -5.79 8.05 -1.65
CA ARG A 266 -5.27 8.93 -2.69
C ARG A 266 -5.41 10.41 -2.35
N LYS A 267 -4.44 11.23 -2.79
CA LYS A 267 -4.46 12.69 -2.56
C LYS A 267 -5.38 13.35 -3.59
N LYS A 268 -6.40 14.11 -3.16
CA LYS A 268 -7.32 14.87 -4.06
C LYS A 268 -7.96 14.02 -5.18
N ASN A 269 -8.16 12.71 -4.96
CA ASN A 269 -8.60 11.75 -5.97
C ASN A 269 -7.64 11.55 -7.16
N TYR A 270 -6.39 11.98 -7.05
CA TYR A 270 -5.30 11.66 -7.99
C TYR A 270 -4.78 10.24 -7.77
N ASP A 271 -4.12 9.66 -8.78
CA ASP A 271 -3.65 8.27 -8.73
C ASP A 271 -2.34 8.07 -7.94
N PHE A 272 -2.11 8.91 -6.92
CA PHE A 272 -0.98 8.77 -6.00
C PHE A 272 -1.36 9.06 -4.55
N ILE A 273 -0.57 8.49 -3.66
CA ILE A 273 -0.63 8.61 -2.21
C ILE A 273 0.56 9.45 -1.74
N CYS A 274 0.35 10.30 -0.74
CA CYS A 274 1.40 11.09 -0.12
C CYS A 274 1.48 10.76 1.36
N LEU A 275 2.62 10.24 1.77
CA LEU A 275 2.96 10.09 3.18
C LEU A 275 3.53 11.42 3.68
N GLU A 276 2.94 11.97 4.74
CA GLU A 276 3.49 13.11 5.45
C GLU A 276 4.74 12.72 6.26
N ASP A 277 5.68 13.64 6.40
CA ASP A 277 6.96 13.41 7.07
C ASP A 277 6.79 12.91 8.51
N SER A 278 7.52 11.83 8.85
CA SER A 278 7.58 11.31 10.21
C SER A 278 8.81 11.85 10.95
N GLN A 279 8.61 12.31 12.19
CA GLN A 279 9.70 12.65 13.12
C GLN A 279 10.26 11.42 13.86
N HIS A 280 9.60 10.26 13.70
CA HIS A 280 9.89 9.04 14.44
C HIS A 280 10.17 7.85 13.52
N GLU A 281 10.83 8.06 12.37
CA GLU A 281 11.12 7.00 11.37
C GLU A 281 11.71 5.71 11.96
N MET A 282 12.55 5.84 13.00
CA MET A 282 13.17 4.73 13.72
C MET A 282 12.15 3.74 14.33
N ILE A 283 10.96 4.20 14.75
CA ILE A 283 9.96 3.27 15.31
C ILE A 283 9.44 2.28 14.26
N PHE A 284 9.34 2.72 13.01
CA PHE A 284 8.96 1.86 11.89
C PHE A 284 10.06 0.86 11.56
N GLU A 285 11.33 1.26 11.65
CA GLU A 285 12.46 0.35 11.46
C GLU A 285 12.48 -0.77 12.50
N LEU A 286 12.33 -0.41 13.79
CA LEU A 286 12.24 -1.38 14.88
C LEU A 286 11.05 -2.33 14.72
N TYR A 287 9.89 -1.81 14.32
CA TYR A 287 8.71 -2.64 14.07
C TYR A 287 8.91 -3.57 12.87
N HIS A 288 9.45 -3.07 11.76
CA HIS A 288 9.77 -3.88 10.60
C HIS A 288 10.77 -5.00 10.94
N ALA A 289 11.74 -4.75 11.83
CA ALA A 289 12.64 -5.81 12.31
C ALA A 289 11.89 -6.93 13.07
N SER A 290 10.82 -6.61 13.79
CA SER A 290 9.97 -7.61 14.44
C SER A 290 9.16 -8.46 13.45
N LEU A 291 8.71 -7.86 12.34
CA LEU A 291 8.02 -8.59 11.27
C LEU A 291 8.91 -9.63 10.58
N LYS A 292 10.24 -9.43 10.62
CA LYS A 292 11.23 -10.35 10.06
C LYS A 292 11.52 -11.57 10.95
N GLN A 293 10.88 -11.67 12.12
CA GLN A 293 11.12 -12.75 13.07
C GLN A 293 10.07 -13.85 12.95
N PHE A 294 10.54 -15.07 12.67
CA PHE A 294 9.70 -16.26 12.49
C PHE A 294 9.20 -16.83 13.82
N GLU A 295 10.08 -16.90 14.81
CA GLU A 295 9.77 -17.48 16.11
C GLU A 295 9.23 -16.45 17.10
N SER A 296 8.37 -16.94 18.00
CA SER A 296 7.75 -16.10 19.03
C SER A 296 8.78 -15.38 19.92
N LEU A 297 9.89 -16.03 20.27
CA LEU A 297 10.89 -15.44 21.15
C LEU A 297 11.66 -14.28 20.51
N PRO A 298 12.34 -14.43 19.35
CA PRO A 298 12.95 -13.29 18.67
C PRO A 298 11.95 -12.16 18.41
N ARG A 299 10.73 -12.46 17.97
CA ARG A 299 9.68 -11.45 17.78
C ARG A 299 9.42 -10.64 19.05
N CYS A 300 9.35 -11.31 20.21
CA CYS A 300 9.18 -10.66 21.51
C CYS A 300 10.30 -9.66 21.81
N VAL A 301 11.55 -10.01 21.51
CA VAL A 301 12.71 -9.12 21.68
C VAL A 301 12.55 -7.85 20.85
N PHE A 302 12.25 -7.97 19.56
CA PHE A 302 12.15 -6.82 18.67
C PHE A 302 10.92 -5.96 18.97
N LEU A 303 9.77 -6.56 19.28
CA LEU A 303 8.60 -5.79 19.73
C LEU A 303 8.87 -5.06 21.06
N TYR A 304 9.62 -5.66 21.97
CA TYR A 304 10.03 -5.00 23.20
C TYR A 304 10.95 -3.80 22.93
N ARG A 305 11.82 -3.84 21.91
CA ARG A 305 12.61 -2.67 21.48
C ARG A 305 11.72 -1.53 20.95
N VAL A 306 10.62 -1.85 20.26
CA VAL A 306 9.62 -0.84 19.86
C VAL A 306 9.02 -0.17 21.09
N PHE A 307 8.67 -0.96 22.11
CA PHE A 307 8.21 -0.44 23.40
C PHE A 307 9.25 0.46 24.06
N GLU A 308 10.53 0.05 24.15
CA GLU A 308 11.58 0.87 24.77
C GLU A 308 11.72 2.24 24.08
N TYR A 309 11.72 2.25 22.75
CA TYR A 309 11.75 3.48 21.97
C TYR A 309 10.51 4.34 22.24
N GLY A 310 9.32 3.74 22.21
CA GLY A 310 8.07 4.45 22.44
C GLY A 310 7.93 4.96 23.88
N ALA A 311 8.33 4.20 24.89
CA ALA A 311 8.32 4.63 26.28
C ALA A 311 9.22 5.85 26.49
N LYS A 312 10.41 5.88 25.89
CA LYS A 312 11.31 7.05 25.94
C LYS A 312 10.73 8.27 25.23
N ASN A 313 10.11 8.09 24.07
CA ASN A 313 9.65 9.21 23.23
C ASN A 313 8.20 9.66 23.48
N HIS A 314 7.41 8.85 24.19
CA HIS A 314 6.02 9.14 24.52
C HIS A 314 5.78 9.14 26.03
N TYR A 315 5.81 7.99 26.71
CA TYR A 315 5.45 7.87 28.13
C TYR A 315 6.30 8.76 29.04
N GLN A 316 7.63 8.69 28.92
CA GLN A 316 8.54 9.47 29.78
C GLN A 316 8.37 10.97 29.55
N ARG A 317 8.08 11.41 28.32
CA ARG A 317 7.82 12.82 28.01
C ARG A 317 6.48 13.30 28.56
N LEU A 318 5.47 12.43 28.54
CA LEU A 318 4.12 12.74 29.01
C LEU A 318 4.05 12.82 30.54
N PHE A 319 4.67 11.88 31.25
CA PHE A 319 4.54 11.75 32.70
C PHE A 319 5.74 12.28 33.49
N ASN A 320 6.91 12.45 32.86
CA ASN A 320 8.18 12.86 33.50
C ASN A 320 8.41 12.18 34.87
N PRO A 321 8.38 10.84 34.95
CA PRO A 321 8.46 10.15 36.23
C PRO A 321 9.85 10.35 36.86
N PRO A 322 9.94 10.62 38.17
CA PRO A 322 11.23 10.82 38.85
C PRO A 322 12.10 9.55 38.84
N ASN A 323 11.46 8.37 38.89
CA ASN A 323 12.10 7.07 38.75
C ASN A 323 11.33 6.24 37.73
N TYR A 324 11.83 6.15 36.50
CA TYR A 324 11.17 5.40 35.44
C TYR A 324 11.20 3.89 35.70
N ARG A 325 10.02 3.26 35.68
CA ARG A 325 9.84 1.81 35.72
C ARG A 325 9.13 1.33 34.45
N PRO A 326 9.72 0.41 33.67
CA PRO A 326 9.09 -0.13 32.46
C PRO A 326 7.71 -0.76 32.70
N GLU A 327 7.51 -1.39 33.86
CA GLU A 327 6.26 -2.05 34.25
C GLU A 327 5.08 -1.06 34.31
N ASP A 328 5.33 0.16 34.81
CA ASP A 328 4.32 1.21 34.92
C ASP A 328 3.90 1.72 33.53
N ALA A 329 4.87 1.90 32.64
CA ALA A 329 4.61 2.26 31.24
C ALA A 329 3.85 1.15 30.50
N LEU A 330 4.24 -0.12 30.70
CA LEU A 330 3.53 -1.26 30.12
C LEU A 330 2.09 -1.36 30.64
N ASN A 331 1.86 -1.18 31.93
CA ASN A 331 0.52 -1.16 32.51
C ASN A 331 -0.34 -0.02 31.93
N TYR A 332 0.24 1.16 31.77
CA TYR A 332 -0.41 2.27 31.07
C TYR A 332 -0.80 1.86 29.65
N TYR A 333 0.13 1.34 28.85
CA TYR A 333 -0.15 0.96 27.47
C TYR A 333 -1.14 -0.19 27.34
N VAL A 334 -1.10 -1.19 28.23
CA VAL A 334 -2.09 -2.30 28.29
C VAL A 334 -3.52 -1.78 28.41
N ASN A 335 -3.74 -0.64 29.07
CA ASN A 335 -5.04 -0.01 29.17
C ASN A 335 -5.38 0.80 27.91
N GLU A 336 -4.41 1.54 27.37
CA GLU A 336 -4.62 2.39 26.20
C GLU A 336 -4.89 1.59 24.92
N ILE A 337 -4.19 0.47 24.71
CA ILE A 337 -4.42 -0.40 23.55
C ILE A 337 -5.88 -0.89 23.48
N MET A 338 -6.55 -1.09 24.62
CA MET A 338 -7.93 -1.55 24.62
C MET A 338 -8.89 -0.47 24.13
N LYS A 339 -8.60 0.80 24.42
CA LYS A 339 -9.42 1.97 24.05
C LYS A 339 -9.12 2.50 22.66
N HIS A 340 -7.89 2.33 22.17
CA HIS A 340 -7.41 2.96 20.94
C HIS A 340 -8.13 2.47 19.67
N ASN A 341 -8.45 3.39 18.75
CA ASN A 341 -9.03 3.06 17.46
C ASN A 341 -7.94 2.96 16.38
N PHE A 342 -7.30 1.80 16.30
CA PHE A 342 -6.18 1.52 15.41
C PHE A 342 -6.49 1.83 13.94
N VAL A 343 -5.44 2.16 13.19
CA VAL A 343 -5.44 2.07 11.72
C VAL A 343 -5.77 0.62 11.35
N PRO A 344 -6.79 0.38 10.50
CA PRO A 344 -7.23 -0.97 10.22
C PRO A 344 -6.15 -1.75 9.46
N LEU A 345 -5.92 -2.99 9.90
CA LEU A 345 -5.25 -4.03 9.14
C LEU A 345 -6.24 -5.18 9.02
N TYR A 346 -6.59 -5.55 7.79
CA TYR A 346 -7.54 -6.63 7.54
C TYR A 346 -6.82 -7.91 7.17
N TYR A 347 -7.41 -9.04 7.52
CA TYR A 347 -7.09 -10.32 6.92
C TYR A 347 -8.36 -10.97 6.40
N VAL A 348 -8.19 -11.82 5.39
CA VAL A 348 -9.30 -12.61 4.84
C VAL A 348 -9.47 -13.84 5.72
N ASP A 349 -10.60 -13.93 6.41
CA ASP A 349 -11.11 -15.19 6.93
C ASP A 349 -11.86 -15.84 5.77
N SER A 350 -11.18 -16.76 5.08
CA SER A 350 -11.70 -17.40 3.88
C SER A 350 -12.93 -18.27 4.17
N GLY A 351 -13.10 -18.71 5.42
CA GLY A 351 -14.20 -19.57 5.84
C GLY A 351 -14.05 -21.02 5.39
N PHE A 352 -12.93 -21.35 4.75
CA PHE A 352 -12.55 -22.72 4.36
C PHE A 352 -11.45 -23.25 5.27
N SER A 353 -11.35 -24.57 5.37
CA SER A 353 -10.18 -25.26 5.91
C SER A 353 -9.68 -26.29 4.90
N TYR A 354 -8.37 -26.38 4.69
CA TYR A 354 -7.78 -27.39 3.83
C TYR A 354 -7.46 -28.64 4.63
N ASN A 355 -8.10 -29.76 4.30
CA ASN A 355 -7.79 -31.05 4.90
C ASN A 355 -6.56 -31.63 4.18
N ILE A 356 -5.40 -31.61 4.85
CA ILE A 356 -4.14 -32.07 4.27
C ILE A 356 -4.20 -33.56 3.89
N ARG A 357 -4.95 -34.39 4.63
CA ARG A 357 -5.05 -35.84 4.36
C ARG A 357 -5.88 -36.13 3.12
N GLU A 358 -7.03 -35.49 3.02
CA GLU A 358 -7.97 -35.70 1.92
C GLU A 358 -7.63 -34.84 0.69
N LYS A 359 -6.72 -33.87 0.85
CA LYS A 359 -6.33 -32.88 -0.15
C LYS A 359 -7.53 -32.08 -0.69
N THR A 360 -8.52 -31.83 0.16
CA THR A 360 -9.78 -31.15 -0.17
C THR A 360 -9.99 -29.89 0.66
N PHE A 361 -10.71 -28.92 0.10
CA PHE A 361 -11.19 -27.76 0.84
C PHE A 361 -12.58 -28.05 1.43
N ILE A 362 -12.75 -27.72 2.71
CA ILE A 362 -14.00 -27.87 3.44
C ILE A 362 -14.56 -26.47 3.70
N ASP A 363 -15.74 -26.17 3.15
CA ASP A 363 -16.47 -24.93 3.47
C ASP A 363 -17.10 -25.03 4.85
N LYS A 364 -16.75 -24.09 5.73
CA LYS A 364 -17.30 -23.99 7.09
C LYS A 364 -18.19 -22.76 7.26
N ARG A 365 -17.99 -21.70 6.47
CA ARG A 365 -18.72 -20.42 6.55
C ARG A 365 -18.36 -19.50 5.39
N LYS A 366 -19.18 -18.46 5.17
CA LYS A 366 -18.89 -17.38 4.22
C LYS A 366 -17.61 -16.62 4.58
N SER A 367 -16.81 -16.33 3.55
CA SER A 367 -15.61 -15.50 3.65
C SER A 367 -15.94 -14.06 4.08
N LYS A 368 -15.03 -13.48 4.89
CA LYS A 368 -15.16 -12.11 5.40
C LYS A 368 -13.81 -11.47 5.69
N TYR A 369 -13.77 -10.14 5.64
CA TYR A 369 -12.63 -9.37 6.16
C TYR A 369 -12.75 -9.20 7.68
N VAL A 370 -11.67 -9.49 8.39
CA VAL A 370 -11.59 -9.33 9.85
C VAL A 370 -10.48 -8.34 10.16
N ASN A 371 -10.76 -7.33 10.99
CA ASN A 371 -9.72 -6.42 11.48
C ASN A 371 -8.83 -7.16 12.48
N PHE A 372 -7.56 -7.29 12.13
CA PHE A 372 -6.52 -7.97 12.89
C PHE A 372 -6.39 -7.42 14.32
N THR A 373 -6.32 -6.09 14.49
CA THR A 373 -6.18 -5.47 15.81
C THR A 373 -7.42 -5.73 16.69
N SER A 374 -8.61 -5.77 16.10
CA SER A 374 -9.84 -6.14 16.80
C SER A 374 -9.84 -7.62 17.24
N ALA A 375 -9.25 -8.51 16.44
CA ALA A 375 -9.07 -9.91 16.81
C ALA A 375 -8.05 -10.05 17.97
N LEU A 376 -6.90 -9.37 17.90
CA LEU A 376 -5.92 -9.35 18.99
C LEU A 376 -6.50 -8.80 20.29
N LYS A 377 -7.30 -7.72 20.26
CA LYS A 377 -7.99 -7.21 21.46
C LYS A 377 -8.91 -8.24 22.11
N LYS A 378 -9.54 -9.12 21.33
CA LYS A 378 -10.35 -10.22 21.89
C LYS A 378 -9.46 -11.26 22.57
N GLU A 379 -8.32 -11.60 21.96
CA GLU A 379 -7.35 -12.51 22.59
C GLU A 379 -6.75 -11.91 23.87
N VAL A 380 -6.44 -10.60 23.90
CA VAL A 380 -5.98 -9.93 25.12
C VAL A 380 -6.94 -10.12 26.29
N LYS A 381 -8.26 -10.05 26.07
CA LYS A 381 -9.25 -10.27 27.13
C LYS A 381 -9.15 -11.70 27.68
N LYS A 382 -9.11 -12.70 26.78
CA LYS A 382 -8.96 -14.11 27.17
C LYS A 382 -7.65 -14.37 27.92
N ILE A 383 -6.55 -13.79 27.45
CA ILE A 383 -5.23 -13.95 28.08
C ILE A 383 -5.22 -13.34 29.49
N LYS A 384 -5.85 -12.17 29.68
CA LYS A 384 -5.99 -11.58 31.03
C LYS A 384 -6.77 -12.52 31.96
N ASP A 385 -7.85 -13.12 31.48
CA ASP A 385 -8.62 -14.09 32.24
C ASP A 385 -7.77 -15.34 32.57
N GLU A 386 -7.01 -15.86 31.60
CA GLU A 386 -6.08 -16.99 31.80
C GLU A 386 -5.00 -16.66 32.84
N TRP A 387 -4.35 -15.49 32.75
CA TRP A 387 -3.32 -15.06 33.71
C TRP A 387 -3.89 -14.86 35.11
N SER A 388 -5.12 -14.35 35.24
CA SER A 388 -5.79 -14.18 36.54
C SER A 388 -6.11 -15.49 37.26
N ASN A 389 -6.28 -16.57 36.49
CA ASN A 389 -6.55 -17.92 37.02
C ASN A 389 -5.27 -18.77 37.16
N HIS A 390 -4.13 -18.29 36.67
CA HIS A 390 -2.88 -19.03 36.70
C HIS A 390 -2.21 -18.97 38.09
N ASN A 391 -1.76 -20.12 38.60
CA ASN A 391 -1.21 -20.24 39.96
C ASN A 391 -0.10 -19.25 40.28
N TYR A 392 0.79 -18.97 39.32
CA TYR A 392 1.91 -18.04 39.49
C TYR A 392 1.66 -16.63 38.95
N LEU A 393 0.85 -16.46 37.90
CA LEU A 393 0.72 -15.16 37.23
C LEU A 393 -0.38 -14.30 37.86
N LYS A 394 -1.33 -14.91 38.59
CA LYS A 394 -2.43 -14.20 39.26
C LYS A 394 -2.00 -13.13 40.26
N THR A 395 -0.77 -13.23 40.79
CA THR A 395 -0.21 -12.27 41.75
C THR A 395 0.53 -11.12 41.09
N LYS A 396 0.68 -11.13 39.76
CA LYS A 396 1.40 -10.12 38.98
C LYS A 396 0.45 -9.27 38.17
N ASN A 397 0.80 -8.00 37.98
CA ASN A 397 0.09 -7.18 37.00
C ASN A 397 0.58 -7.47 35.57
N ALA A 398 -0.20 -7.09 34.56
CA ALA A 398 0.13 -7.37 33.17
C ALA A 398 1.47 -6.74 32.74
N GLY A 399 1.78 -5.53 33.21
CA GLY A 399 3.04 -4.85 32.93
C GLY A 399 4.26 -5.60 33.45
N GLU A 400 4.18 -6.18 34.64
CA GLU A 400 5.22 -7.04 35.21
C GLU A 400 5.40 -8.34 34.41
N ILE A 401 4.30 -8.99 34.01
CA ILE A 401 4.36 -10.22 33.21
C ILE A 401 5.04 -9.95 31.86
N ILE A 402 4.64 -8.88 31.18
CA ILE A 402 5.21 -8.47 29.89
C ILE A 402 6.66 -8.06 30.06
N TYR A 403 6.99 -7.26 31.08
CA TYR A 403 8.34 -6.80 31.35
C TYR A 403 9.30 -7.96 31.60
N VAL A 404 8.96 -8.87 32.52
CA VAL A 404 9.83 -10.01 32.85
C VAL A 404 10.04 -10.89 31.62
N THR A 405 8.98 -11.20 30.88
CA THR A 405 9.09 -12.04 29.68
C THR A 405 9.89 -11.36 28.57
N GLY A 406 9.57 -10.10 28.26
CA GLY A 406 10.21 -9.33 27.19
C GLY A 406 11.66 -8.97 27.49
N ARG A 407 11.96 -8.55 28.73
CA ARG A 407 13.34 -8.27 29.17
C ARG A 407 14.18 -9.54 29.22
N ASN A 408 13.64 -10.65 29.75
CA ASN A 408 14.38 -11.92 29.76
C ASN A 408 14.64 -12.41 28.34
N ALA A 409 13.65 -12.33 27.44
CA ALA A 409 13.87 -12.63 26.03
C ALA A 409 15.00 -11.77 25.42
N ALA A 410 15.06 -10.47 25.74
CA ALA A 410 16.10 -9.58 25.27
C ALA A 410 17.47 -9.78 25.94
N ALA A 411 17.50 -10.32 27.17
CA ALA A 411 18.71 -10.54 27.96
C ALA A 411 19.38 -11.90 27.75
N HIS A 412 18.66 -12.91 27.25
CA HIS A 412 19.19 -14.27 26.98
C HIS A 412 20.15 -14.39 25.78
N GLY A 413 20.71 -13.27 25.30
CA GLY A 413 21.95 -13.28 24.52
C GLY A 413 23.23 -13.40 25.37
N GLY A 414 23.11 -13.46 26.71
CA GLY A 414 24.23 -13.59 27.64
C GLY A 414 24.37 -15.01 28.21
N SER A 415 25.59 -15.54 28.19
CA SER A 415 26.02 -16.85 28.69
C SER A 415 25.89 -16.97 30.21
N GLY A 416 24.90 -17.72 30.70
CA GLY A 416 24.78 -18.10 32.11
C GLY A 416 23.88 -19.33 32.32
N GLU A 417 24.05 -20.03 33.45
CA GLU A 417 23.36 -21.29 33.78
C GLU A 417 21.83 -21.18 33.94
N ASN A 418 21.27 -19.96 33.91
CA ASN A 418 19.83 -19.68 33.83
C ASN A 418 19.32 -19.73 32.37
N ASN A 419 19.81 -20.68 31.57
CA ASN A 419 19.28 -20.92 30.25
C ASN A 419 17.80 -21.28 30.38
N ALA A 420 16.93 -20.55 29.67
CA ALA A 420 15.52 -20.88 29.57
C ALA A 420 15.41 -22.34 29.12
N ARG A 421 15.02 -23.24 30.03
CA ARG A 421 14.63 -24.60 29.67
C ARG A 421 13.33 -24.46 28.89
N TYR A 422 13.42 -24.46 27.57
CA TYR A 422 12.27 -24.33 26.67
C TYR A 422 11.43 -25.60 26.72
N ASP A 423 10.43 -25.61 27.60
CA ASP A 423 9.25 -26.43 27.35
C ASP A 423 8.42 -25.73 26.26
N TYR A 424 8.42 -26.32 25.06
CA TYR A 424 7.72 -25.78 23.89
C TYR A 424 6.21 -25.67 24.10
N ASP A 425 5.61 -26.47 25.00
CA ASP A 425 4.16 -26.44 25.18
C ASP A 425 3.72 -25.26 26.08
N SER A 426 4.45 -24.99 27.17
CA SER A 426 4.06 -23.97 28.15
C SER A 426 4.73 -22.61 27.92
N ASN A 427 6.03 -22.58 27.64
CA ASN A 427 6.78 -21.32 27.49
C ASN A 427 6.52 -20.66 26.13
N TYR A 428 6.34 -21.43 25.06
CA TYR A 428 6.10 -20.88 23.72
C TYR A 428 4.74 -20.17 23.63
N LYS A 429 3.68 -20.78 24.18
CA LYS A 429 2.34 -20.17 24.29
C LYS A 429 2.39 -18.89 25.11
N HIS A 430 3.06 -18.90 26.27
CA HIS A 430 3.20 -17.72 27.12
C HIS A 430 3.95 -16.57 26.43
N ILE A 431 5.01 -16.86 25.68
CA ILE A 431 5.73 -15.84 24.89
C ILE A 431 4.83 -15.28 23.79
N ASN A 432 4.05 -16.12 23.09
CA ASN A 432 3.08 -15.64 22.10
C ASN A 432 2.00 -14.76 22.74
N ASP A 433 1.54 -15.09 23.95
CA ASP A 433 0.59 -14.28 24.70
C ASP A 433 1.15 -12.88 24.96
N VAL A 434 2.43 -12.79 25.35
CA VAL A 434 3.14 -11.51 25.50
C VAL A 434 3.31 -10.79 24.16
N ASN A 435 3.62 -11.49 23.06
CA ASN A 435 3.69 -10.90 21.72
C ASN A 435 2.39 -10.23 21.30
N ILE A 436 1.23 -10.81 21.61
CA ILE A 436 -0.08 -10.22 21.30
C ILE A 436 -0.24 -8.84 21.97
N PHE A 437 0.19 -8.69 23.22
CA PHE A 437 0.21 -7.39 23.89
C PHE A 437 1.22 -6.45 23.23
N LEU A 438 2.45 -6.89 23.05
CA LEU A 438 3.52 -6.06 22.50
C LEU A 438 3.25 -5.61 21.06
N GLU A 439 2.58 -6.41 20.23
CA GLU A 439 2.12 -6.05 18.89
C GLU A 439 1.14 -4.88 18.95
N LEU A 440 0.12 -4.98 19.81
CA LEU A 440 -0.86 -3.90 20.00
C LEU A 440 -0.21 -2.63 20.58
N ILE A 441 0.73 -2.79 21.52
CA ILE A 441 1.50 -1.67 22.10
C ILE A 441 2.37 -1.00 21.03
N ALA A 442 3.07 -1.80 20.21
CA ALA A 442 3.90 -1.31 19.12
C ALA A 442 3.07 -0.49 18.12
N ARG A 443 1.93 -1.03 17.66
CA ARG A 443 1.02 -0.30 16.77
C ARG A 443 0.48 0.98 17.40
N TYR A 444 0.12 0.95 18.68
CA TYR A 444 -0.37 2.13 19.40
C TYR A 444 0.70 3.23 19.46
N LEU A 445 1.92 2.85 19.84
CA LEU A 445 3.06 3.77 19.90
C LEU A 445 3.37 4.39 18.54
N ILE A 446 3.35 3.59 17.47
CA ILE A 446 3.56 4.07 16.11
C ILE A 446 2.50 5.12 15.75
N GLU A 447 1.22 4.84 16.01
CA GLU A 447 0.13 5.74 15.65
C GLU A 447 0.11 7.03 16.48
N VAL A 448 0.41 6.95 17.78
CA VAL A 448 0.43 8.14 18.65
C VAL A 448 1.63 9.03 18.35
N LEU A 449 2.79 8.45 18.01
CA LEU A 449 3.97 9.22 17.60
C LEU A 449 3.86 9.72 16.15
N ASN A 450 2.94 9.18 15.35
CA ASN A 450 2.74 9.54 13.94
C ASN A 450 1.24 9.80 13.62
N PRO A 451 0.62 10.80 14.26
CA PRO A 451 -0.82 11.05 14.13
C PRO A 451 -1.26 11.40 12.71
N GLN A 452 -0.35 11.91 11.88
CA GLN A 452 -0.57 12.22 10.46
C GLN A 452 -0.98 10.99 9.63
N PHE A 453 -0.69 9.78 10.11
CA PHE A 453 -1.06 8.53 9.43
C PHE A 453 -2.38 7.90 9.88
N SER A 454 -3.05 8.45 10.90
CA SER A 454 -4.25 7.87 11.54
C SER A 454 -5.43 7.60 10.59
N ASN A 455 -5.49 8.32 9.46
CA ASN A 455 -6.58 8.28 8.50
C ASN A 455 -6.15 7.84 7.10
N ILE A 456 -4.94 7.33 6.94
CA ILE A 456 -4.40 7.03 5.60
C ILE A 456 -4.98 5.77 4.96
N VAL A 457 -5.48 4.83 5.76
CA VAL A 457 -6.10 3.59 5.27
C VAL A 457 -7.63 3.74 5.19
N GLU A 458 -8.24 3.17 4.16
CA GLU A 458 -9.70 3.05 4.03
C GLU A 458 -10.26 2.07 5.07
N ARG A 459 -11.27 2.51 5.83
CA ARG A 459 -11.89 1.71 6.91
C ARG A 459 -13.12 0.95 6.44
N ARG A 460 -13.68 1.29 5.28
CA ARG A 460 -14.89 0.66 4.74
C ARG A 460 -14.49 -0.58 3.94
N THR A 461 -14.90 -1.75 4.43
CA THR A 461 -14.58 -3.06 3.82
C THR A 461 -15.08 -3.20 2.38
N LYS A 462 -16.09 -2.42 1.96
CA LYS A 462 -16.59 -2.41 0.58
C LYS A 462 -15.53 -2.09 -0.49
N TYR A 463 -14.44 -1.41 -0.12
CA TYR A 463 -13.32 -1.11 -1.04
C TYR A 463 -12.30 -2.25 -1.11
N TYR A 464 -12.46 -3.29 -0.30
CA TYR A 464 -11.67 -4.50 -0.32
C TYR A 464 -12.40 -5.64 -1.05
N ASP A 465 -13.71 -5.51 -1.29
CA ASP A 465 -14.60 -6.57 -1.78
C ASP A 465 -14.45 -6.91 -3.28
N ASP A 466 -13.51 -6.31 -4.01
CA ASP A 466 -13.36 -6.52 -5.47
C ASP A 466 -13.07 -7.99 -5.84
N TYR A 467 -12.55 -8.81 -4.92
CA TYR A 467 -12.29 -10.23 -5.16
C TYR A 467 -13.55 -11.12 -5.18
N LYS A 468 -14.64 -10.73 -4.50
CA LYS A 468 -15.89 -11.52 -4.53
C LYS A 468 -16.61 -11.39 -5.87
N ARG A 469 -16.61 -10.19 -6.47
CA ARG A 469 -17.29 -9.93 -7.75
C ARG A 469 -16.66 -10.65 -8.94
N LEU A 470 -15.36 -10.97 -8.89
CA LEU A 470 -14.66 -11.70 -9.95
C LEU A 470 -14.90 -13.21 -9.90
N ASN A 471 -15.14 -13.79 -8.71
CA ASN A 471 -15.47 -15.20 -8.57
C ASN A 471 -16.97 -15.47 -8.67
N GLU A 472 -17.83 -14.58 -8.18
CA GLU A 472 -19.28 -14.70 -8.35
C GLU A 472 -19.70 -14.58 -9.83
N ARG A 473 -18.94 -13.86 -10.67
CA ARG A 473 -19.14 -13.85 -12.13
C ARG A 473 -18.81 -15.17 -12.82
N LYS A 474 -17.91 -15.99 -12.25
CA LYS A 474 -17.56 -17.32 -12.79
C LYS A 474 -18.54 -18.42 -12.41
N GLU A 475 -19.41 -18.18 -11.43
CA GLU A 475 -20.47 -19.12 -11.02
C GLU A 475 -21.82 -18.79 -11.68
N SER A 476 -21.88 -17.72 -12.48
CA SER A 476 -23.07 -17.29 -13.23
C SER A 476 -22.90 -17.32 -14.77
N GLU A 477 -21.79 -17.88 -15.25
CA GLU A 477 -21.59 -18.35 -16.63
C GLU A 477 -21.64 -19.88 -16.63
#